data_AF-A0A7S1UTG5-F1
#
_entry.id   AF-A0A7S1UTG5-F1
#
_cell.length_a   1.000
_cell.length_b   1.000
_cell.length_c   1.000
_cell.angle_alpha   90.00
_cell.angle_beta   90.00
_cell.angle_gamma   90.00
#
_symmetry.space_group_name_H-M   'P 1'
#
loop_
_entity.id
_entity.type
_entity.pdbx_description
1 polymer ?
#
loop_
_entity_poly.entity_id
_entity_poly.type
_entity_poly.pdbx_seq_one_letter_code
_entity_poly.pdbx_strand_id
1 'polypeptide(L)'
;HIVTSAGSRLPGDIDYSGTAFTDIPPGLAALGKIPTAGLAQIIAFVGFLELFVMKDVSGDGEFVGDFRNGALDFGWDNFSPEEQERKRAIEINQGRAAMMGILALMVHEMLPSHDPYMINALIGQPVDF
;
A
#
# COMPACT_ATOMS: atom_id res chain seq x y z
N HIS A 1 0.12 -6.38 -1.35
CA HIS A 1 -0.79 -7.29 -2.08
C HIS A 1 -0.03 -8.17 -3.07
N ILE A 2 0.54 -7.63 -4.16
CA ILE A 2 1.23 -8.43 -5.19
C ILE A 2 2.43 -9.22 -4.65
N VAL A 3 3.27 -8.59 -3.81
CA VAL A 3 4.46 -9.25 -3.24
C VAL A 3 4.08 -10.43 -2.33
N THR A 4 3.03 -10.27 -1.54
CA THR A 4 2.54 -11.30 -0.60
C THR A 4 1.84 -12.45 -1.30
N SER A 5 1.11 -12.18 -2.40
CA SER A 5 0.50 -13.23 -3.24
C SER A 5 1.56 -13.96 -4.08
N ALA A 6 2.66 -13.30 -4.44
CA ALA A 6 3.83 -13.94 -5.06
C ALA A 6 4.63 -14.84 -4.08
N GLY A 7 4.23 -14.92 -2.81
CA GLY A 7 4.85 -15.80 -1.82
C GLY A 7 6.08 -15.22 -1.12
N SER A 8 6.46 -13.97 -1.38
CA SER A 8 7.57 -13.32 -0.67
C SER A 8 7.12 -12.89 0.74
N ARG A 9 7.65 -13.56 1.77
CA ARG A 9 7.31 -13.35 3.19
C ARG A 9 8.55 -13.04 4.01
N LEU A 10 8.35 -12.30 5.11
CA LEU A 10 9.39 -12.15 6.13
C LEU A 10 9.63 -13.50 6.81
N PRO A 11 10.88 -13.82 7.21
CA PRO A 11 11.15 -15.04 7.97
C PRO A 11 10.69 -14.90 9.43
N GLY A 12 10.29 -16.01 10.04
CA GLY A 12 9.98 -16.10 11.46
C GLY A 12 8.55 -15.73 11.85
N ASP A 13 8.37 -15.47 13.14
CA ASP A 13 7.08 -15.22 13.76
C ASP A 13 6.79 -13.72 13.87
N ILE A 14 5.51 -13.36 13.74
CA ILE A 14 5.02 -11.99 13.85
C ILE A 14 4.95 -11.52 15.31
N ASP A 15 4.92 -12.47 16.24
CA ASP A 15 4.78 -12.24 17.67
C ASP A 15 5.46 -13.36 18.48
N TYR A 16 5.41 -13.22 19.82
CA TYR A 16 5.95 -14.22 20.73
C TYR A 16 5.06 -15.47 20.90
N SER A 17 3.88 -15.49 20.28
CA SER A 17 2.95 -16.62 20.39
C SER A 17 3.18 -17.70 19.33
N GLY A 18 4.08 -17.43 18.37
CA GLY A 18 4.51 -18.38 17.35
C GLY A 18 3.70 -18.36 16.06
N THR A 19 3.00 -17.25 15.76
CA THR A 19 2.29 -17.11 14.49
C THR A 19 3.29 -16.68 13.39
N ALA A 20 3.58 -17.53 12.41
CA ALA A 20 4.55 -17.22 11.36
C ALA A 20 3.99 -16.26 10.29
N PHE A 21 4.87 -15.44 9.68
CA PHE A 21 4.49 -14.60 8.52
C PHE A 21 4.02 -15.42 7.30
N THR A 22 4.46 -16.67 7.21
CA THR A 22 4.06 -17.62 6.16
C THR A 22 2.65 -18.18 6.36
N ASP A 23 2.13 -18.15 7.59
CA ASP A 23 0.82 -18.69 7.94
C ASP A 23 -0.32 -17.69 7.67
N ILE A 24 0.03 -16.43 7.39
CA ILE A 24 -0.93 -15.37 7.06
C ILE A 24 -1.22 -15.40 5.55
N PRO A 25 -2.44 -15.70 5.11
CA PRO A 25 -2.79 -15.68 3.69
C PRO A 25 -2.70 -14.26 3.11
N PRO A 26 -2.53 -14.10 1.79
CA PRO A 26 -2.71 -12.79 1.15
C PRO A 26 -4.18 -12.34 1.23
N GLY A 27 -4.44 -11.08 0.88
CA GLY A 27 -5.82 -10.56 0.79
C GLY A 27 -6.45 -10.08 2.09
N LEU A 28 -7.77 -9.96 2.05
CA LEU A 28 -8.62 -9.59 3.18
C LEU A 28 -8.61 -10.66 4.28
N ALA A 29 -8.39 -11.93 3.93
CA ALA A 29 -8.24 -13.01 4.91
C ALA A 29 -7.08 -12.77 5.90
N ALA A 30 -6.06 -12.02 5.50
CA ALA A 30 -4.95 -11.63 6.38
C ALA A 30 -5.44 -10.88 7.64
N LEU A 31 -6.45 -10.01 7.48
CA LEU A 31 -6.96 -9.19 8.58
C LEU A 31 -7.60 -10.03 9.69
N GLY A 32 -8.12 -11.22 9.38
CA GLY A 32 -8.64 -12.16 10.37
C GLY A 32 -7.57 -13.02 11.04
N LYS A 33 -6.35 -13.07 10.49
CA LYS A 33 -5.25 -13.91 10.99
C LYS A 33 -4.21 -13.12 11.79
N ILE A 34 -4.12 -11.82 11.59
CA ILE A 34 -3.24 -10.96 12.37
C ILE A 34 -3.80 -10.83 13.80
N PRO A 35 -2.97 -10.98 14.85
CA PRO A 35 -3.38 -10.75 16.23
C PRO A 35 -4.00 -9.36 16.42
N THR A 36 -5.11 -9.28 17.17
CA THR A 36 -5.86 -8.03 17.36
C THR A 36 -5.00 -6.89 17.92
N ALA A 37 -4.08 -7.21 18.85
CA ALA A 37 -3.14 -6.23 19.39
C ALA A 37 -2.19 -5.68 18.31
N GLY A 38 -1.75 -6.53 17.37
CA GLY A 38 -0.92 -6.11 16.23
C GLY A 38 -1.70 -5.20 15.27
N LEU A 39 -2.96 -5.51 14.97
CA LEU A 39 -3.83 -4.62 14.18
C LEU A 39 -4.02 -3.26 14.85
N ALA A 40 -4.26 -3.25 16.17
CA ALA A 40 -4.40 -2.01 16.93
C ALA A 40 -3.11 -1.17 16.89
N GLN A 41 -1.94 -1.81 16.96
CA GLN A 41 -0.65 -1.11 16.80
C GLN A 41 -0.49 -0.50 15.41
N ILE A 42 -0.86 -1.22 14.34
CA ILE A 42 -0.81 -0.70 12.97
C ILE A 42 -1.73 0.53 12.82
N ILE A 43 -2.98 0.44 13.29
CA ILE A 43 -3.93 1.56 13.23
C ILE A 43 -3.44 2.75 14.06
N ALA A 44 -2.97 2.51 15.28
CA ALA A 44 -2.44 3.57 16.13
C ALA A 44 -1.20 4.24 15.51
N PHE A 45 -0.33 3.47 14.88
CA PHE A 45 0.86 3.98 14.19
C PHE A 45 0.48 4.82 12.97
N VAL A 46 -0.41 4.34 12.10
CA VAL A 46 -0.91 5.11 10.95
C VAL A 46 -1.61 6.39 11.43
N GLY A 47 -2.46 6.31 12.45
CA GLY A 47 -3.10 7.48 13.05
C GLY A 47 -2.10 8.50 13.60
N PHE A 48 -1.03 8.05 14.26
CA PHE A 48 0.05 8.92 14.71
C PHE A 48 0.75 9.62 13.52
N LEU A 49 1.04 8.88 12.45
CA LEU A 49 1.66 9.45 11.25
C LEU A 49 0.77 10.54 10.63
N GLU A 50 -0.53 10.29 10.46
CA GLU A 50 -1.48 11.27 9.91
C GLU A 50 -1.62 12.52 10.80
N LEU A 51 -1.61 12.34 12.13
CA LEU A 51 -1.80 13.44 13.07
C LEU A 51 -0.58 14.33 13.25
N PHE A 52 0.64 13.84 13.02
CA PHE A 52 1.86 14.57 13.38
C PHE A 52 2.91 14.68 12.27
N VAL A 53 3.00 13.70 11.37
CA VAL A 53 4.12 13.58 10.42
C VAL A 53 3.69 13.86 8.98
N MET A 54 2.58 13.27 8.52
CA MET A 54 2.07 13.37 7.14
C MET A 54 1.23 14.64 6.96
N LYS A 55 1.83 15.77 7.31
CA LYS A 55 1.27 17.10 7.09
C LYS A 55 2.39 18.07 6.74
N ASP A 56 2.00 19.17 6.12
CA ASP A 56 2.87 20.33 6.02
C ASP A 56 2.92 21.03 7.38
N VAL A 57 3.98 20.73 8.14
CA VAL A 57 4.25 21.28 9.47
C VAL A 57 4.94 22.64 9.36
N SER A 58 5.75 22.86 8.32
CA SER A 58 6.51 24.10 8.15
C SER A 58 5.71 25.21 7.47
N GLY A 59 4.67 24.85 6.72
CA GLY A 59 3.85 25.79 5.94
C GLY A 59 4.50 26.21 4.62
N ASP A 60 5.59 25.54 4.24
CA ASP A 60 6.39 25.84 3.04
C ASP A 60 6.05 24.88 1.88
N GLY A 61 5.01 24.06 2.00
CA GLY A 61 4.61 23.13 0.96
C GLY A 61 4.23 23.86 -0.34
N GLU A 62 4.88 23.51 -1.46
CA GLU A 62 4.62 24.16 -2.76
C GLU A 62 3.24 23.78 -3.33
N PHE A 63 2.70 22.63 -2.91
CA PHE A 63 1.40 22.11 -3.32
C PHE A 63 0.85 21.12 -2.29
N VAL A 64 -0.46 20.85 -2.35
CA VAL A 64 -1.09 19.82 -1.50
C VAL A 64 -0.51 18.44 -1.81
N GLY A 65 0.02 17.78 -0.79
CA GLY A 65 0.74 16.51 -0.90
C GLY A 65 2.26 16.65 -0.75
N ASP A 66 2.78 17.87 -0.65
CA ASP A 66 4.19 18.11 -0.35
C ASP A 66 4.47 17.97 1.16
N PHE A 67 5.06 16.84 1.55
CA PHE A 67 5.45 16.56 2.94
C PHE A 67 6.98 16.65 3.15
N ARG A 68 7.71 17.29 2.24
CA ARG A 68 9.17 17.50 2.37
C ARG A 68 9.52 18.44 3.53
N ASN A 69 8.59 19.31 3.93
CA ASN A 69 8.70 20.23 5.07
C ASN A 69 10.00 21.06 5.07
N GLY A 70 10.50 21.42 3.88
CA GLY A 70 11.76 22.14 3.68
C GLY A 70 13.03 21.45 4.21
N ALA A 71 12.93 20.26 4.78
CA ALA A 71 14.02 19.56 5.48
C ALA A 71 14.69 18.48 4.61
N LEU A 72 13.98 17.99 3.58
CA LEU A 72 14.42 16.89 2.73
C LEU A 72 14.20 17.24 1.26
N ASP A 73 15.24 17.77 0.60
CA ASP A 73 15.28 17.84 -0.85
C ASP A 73 15.86 16.53 -1.40
N PHE A 74 14.99 15.64 -1.86
CA PHE A 74 15.39 14.41 -2.57
C PHE A 74 15.81 14.69 -4.04
N GLY A 75 16.39 15.87 -4.29
CA GLY A 75 16.75 16.37 -5.61
C GLY A 75 15.55 16.86 -6.43
N TRP A 76 14.46 17.25 -5.77
CA TRP A 76 13.29 17.84 -6.40
C TRP A 76 13.62 19.17 -7.07
N ASP A 77 14.45 19.99 -6.42
CA ASP A 77 14.81 21.32 -6.88
C ASP A 77 15.72 21.28 -8.12
N ASN A 78 16.30 20.11 -8.44
CA ASN A 78 17.10 19.90 -9.64
C ASN A 78 16.27 19.63 -10.90
N PHE A 79 14.97 19.36 -10.76
CA PHE A 79 14.09 19.12 -11.92
C PHE A 79 13.65 20.43 -12.56
N SER A 80 13.52 20.43 -13.88
CA SER A 80 12.86 21.52 -14.59
C SER A 80 11.36 21.59 -14.22
N PRO A 81 10.70 22.76 -14.36
CA PRO A 81 9.27 22.89 -14.07
C PRO A 81 8.39 21.91 -14.85
N GLU A 82 8.75 21.63 -16.12
CA GLU A 82 8.05 20.67 -16.97
C GLU A 82 8.20 19.23 -16.44
N GLU A 83 9.38 18.87 -15.93
CA GLU A 83 9.60 17.55 -15.33
C GLU A 83 8.82 17.38 -14.02
N GLN A 84 8.79 18.42 -13.18
CA GLN A 84 8.01 18.41 -11.94
C GLN A 84 6.51 18.21 -12.22
N GLU A 85 5.97 18.98 -13.17
CA GLU A 85 4.57 18.85 -13.59
C GLU A 85 4.28 17.44 -14.13
N ARG A 86 5.15 16.92 -15.01
CA ARG A 86 5.01 15.58 -15.56
C ARG A 86 5.05 14.50 -14.47
N LYS A 87 5.96 14.59 -13.51
CA LYS A 87 6.09 13.60 -12.42
C LYS A 87 4.87 13.60 -11.52
N ARG A 88 4.34 14.77 -11.16
CA ARG A 88 3.08 14.91 -10.40
C ARG A 88 1.88 14.40 -11.19
N ALA A 89 1.83 14.63 -12.50
CA ALA A 89 0.80 14.07 -13.37
C ALA A 89 0.87 12.53 -13.45
N ILE A 90 2.08 11.95 -13.43
CA ILE A 90 2.25 10.49 -13.34
C ILE A 90 1.74 10.00 -11.98
N GLU A 91 2.13 10.63 -10.88
CA GLU A 91 1.70 10.27 -9.52
C GLU A 91 0.18 10.22 -9.40
N ILE A 92 -0.52 11.28 -9.81
CA ILE A 92 -1.99 11.33 -9.69
C ILE A 92 -2.68 10.29 -10.58
N ASN A 93 -2.17 10.06 -11.80
CA ASN A 93 -2.77 9.07 -12.70
C ASN A 93 -2.50 7.63 -12.24
N GLN A 94 -1.34 7.36 -11.66
CA GLN A 94 -1.06 6.08 -10.99
C GLN A 94 -1.96 5.88 -9.78
N GLY A 95 -2.17 6.92 -8.96
CA GLY A 95 -3.13 6.88 -7.86
C GLY A 95 -4.56 6.59 -8.33
N ARG A 96 -5.02 7.24 -9.39
CA ARG A 96 -6.34 7.00 -10.01
C ARG A 96 -6.50 5.57 -10.51
N ALA A 97 -5.50 5.04 -11.21
CA ALA A 97 -5.51 3.65 -11.66
C ALA A 97 -5.47 2.67 -10.48
N ALA A 98 -4.65 2.93 -9.47
CA ALA A 98 -4.52 2.11 -8.28
C ALA A 98 -5.81 2.06 -7.43
N MET A 99 -6.56 3.17 -7.34
CA MET A 99 -7.88 3.18 -6.68
C MET A 99 -8.85 2.19 -7.34
N MET A 100 -8.91 2.17 -8.67
CA MET A 100 -9.73 1.18 -9.39
C MET A 100 -9.16 -0.23 -9.25
N GLY A 101 -7.83 -0.37 -9.27
CA GLY A 101 -7.14 -1.65 -9.08
C GLY A 101 -7.43 -2.28 -7.72
N ILE A 102 -7.29 -1.54 -6.62
CA ILE A 102 -7.53 -2.10 -5.27
C ILE A 102 -9.01 -2.41 -5.05
N LEU A 103 -9.92 -1.59 -5.58
CA LEU A 103 -11.35 -1.88 -5.53
C LEU A 103 -11.66 -3.19 -6.27
N ALA A 104 -11.10 -3.39 -7.46
CA ALA A 104 -11.25 -4.64 -8.21
C ALA A 104 -10.68 -5.82 -7.43
N LEU A 105 -9.46 -5.72 -6.89
CA LEU A 105 -8.84 -6.78 -6.08
C LEU A 105 -9.75 -7.18 -4.90
N MET A 106 -10.26 -6.21 -4.14
CA MET A 106 -11.13 -6.48 -2.99
C MET A 106 -12.46 -7.13 -3.38
N VAL A 107 -13.12 -6.61 -4.43
CA VAL A 107 -14.43 -7.14 -4.86
C VAL A 107 -14.28 -8.55 -5.43
N HIS A 108 -13.28 -8.77 -6.28
CA HIS A 108 -13.07 -10.07 -6.92
C HIS A 108 -12.56 -11.15 -5.97
N GLU A 109 -11.89 -10.77 -4.88
CA GLU A 109 -11.60 -11.67 -3.75
C GLU A 109 -12.88 -12.14 -3.04
N MET A 110 -13.90 -11.27 -2.92
CA MET A 110 -15.16 -11.57 -2.21
C MET A 110 -16.23 -12.22 -3.10
N LEU A 111 -16.03 -12.26 -4.42
CA LEU A 111 -16.91 -13.00 -5.31
C LEU A 111 -16.75 -14.51 -5.07
N PRO A 112 -17.76 -15.34 -5.42
CA PRO A 112 -17.67 -16.79 -5.26
C PRO A 112 -16.45 -17.44 -5.93
N SER A 113 -15.90 -16.80 -6.97
CA SER A 113 -14.69 -17.25 -7.66
C SER A 113 -13.40 -17.07 -6.86
N HIS A 114 -13.39 -16.21 -5.82
CA HIS A 114 -12.22 -15.88 -4.99
C HIS A 114 -10.95 -15.56 -5.81
N ASP A 115 -11.11 -14.80 -6.89
CA ASP A 115 -10.04 -14.57 -7.88
C ASP A 115 -9.75 -13.08 -8.06
N PRO A 116 -8.97 -12.47 -7.15
CA PRO A 116 -8.58 -11.07 -7.28
C PRO A 116 -7.73 -10.82 -8.54
N TYR A 117 -7.10 -11.85 -9.11
CA TYR A 117 -6.26 -11.76 -10.30
C TYR A 117 -7.01 -12.20 -11.57
N MET A 118 -8.28 -11.82 -11.68
CA MET A 118 -9.17 -12.20 -12.78
C MET A 118 -8.56 -12.03 -14.19
N ILE A 119 -7.72 -11.02 -14.41
CA ILE A 119 -7.09 -10.77 -15.71
C ILE A 119 -6.11 -11.91 -16.05
N ASN A 120 -5.38 -12.40 -15.06
CA ASN A 120 -4.45 -13.50 -15.25
C ASN A 120 -5.19 -14.81 -15.54
N ALA A 121 -6.32 -15.04 -14.86
CA ALA A 121 -7.19 -16.18 -15.15
C ALA A 121 -7.73 -16.17 -16.59
N LEU A 122 -8.09 -14.99 -17.13
CA LEU A 122 -8.56 -14.86 -18.52
C LEU A 122 -7.50 -15.25 -19.56
N ILE A 123 -6.22 -15.06 -19.26
CA ILE A 123 -5.10 -15.42 -20.15
C ILE A 123 -4.49 -16.80 -19.81
N GLY A 124 -5.17 -17.60 -18.99
CA GLY A 124 -4.76 -18.97 -18.65
C GLY A 124 -3.60 -19.06 -17.65
N GLN A 125 -3.37 -18.01 -16.85
CA GLN A 125 -2.37 -17.97 -15.78
C GLN A 125 -3.02 -17.66 -14.43
N PRO A 126 -3.98 -18.46 -13.95
CA PRO A 126 -4.60 -18.22 -12.65
C PRO A 126 -3.52 -18.15 -11.55
N VAL A 127 -3.73 -17.25 -10.59
CA VAL A 127 -2.87 -17.12 -9.41
C VAL A 127 -3.59 -17.80 -8.26
N ASP A 128 -2.96 -18.81 -7.66
CA ASP A 128 -3.49 -19.44 -6.46
C ASP A 128 -3.52 -18.38 -5.34
N PHE A 129 -4.73 -18.15 -4.82
CA PHE A 129 -5.03 -17.10 -3.86
C PHE A 129 -5.77 -17.67 -2.66
#